data_AF-A0A484H6R6-F1
#
_entry.id   AF-A0A484H6R6-F1
#
_cell.length_a   1.000
_cell.length_b   1.000
_cell.length_c   1.000
_cell.angle_alpha   90.00
_cell.angle_beta   90.00
_cell.angle_gamma   90.00
#
_symmetry.space_group_name_H-M   'P 1'
#
loop_
_entity.id
_entity.type
_entity.pdbx_description
1 polymer ?
#
loop_
_entity_poly.entity_id
_entity_poly.type
_entity_poly.pdbx_seq_one_letter_code
_entity_poly.pdbx_strand_id
1 'polypeptide(L)'
;MAEENTPSELLSLTTEIVAAHVTNNTVPLHDLPRLINDVYRTLSNVGHPLLQEDCLQAAVPIKKSVTSDYIVCLEDGKKLKMLKRHLKTAYNMTPEEYRERWQLPPDYPMVAPSYARHRSVLAKKIGLGTQAHKKQKKTCGRSDDYCR
;
A
#
# COMPACT_ATOMS: atom_id res chain seq x y z
N MET A 1 8.83 10.20 29.87
CA MET A 1 10.10 9.46 29.72
C MET A 1 9.69 8.01 29.50
N ALA A 2 10.07 7.40 28.36
CA ALA A 2 9.78 5.99 28.14
C ALA A 2 10.78 5.20 28.99
N GLU A 3 10.28 4.50 30.00
CA GLU A 3 11.07 3.62 30.85
C GLU A 3 11.45 2.41 29.98
N GLU A 4 12.67 2.37 29.48
CA GLU A 4 13.17 1.20 28.76
C GLU A 4 13.51 0.13 29.81
N ASN A 5 12.62 -0.85 30.00
CA ASN A 5 12.87 -1.96 30.90
C ASN A 5 14.14 -2.70 30.43
N THR A 6 15.15 -2.77 31.29
CA THR A 6 16.37 -3.49 30.96
C THR A 6 16.06 -4.99 30.80
N PRO A 7 16.75 -5.72 29.92
CA PRO A 7 16.49 -7.14 29.71
C PRO A 7 16.66 -7.96 31.01
N SER A 8 17.53 -7.53 31.92
CA SER A 8 17.71 -8.12 33.24
C SER A 8 16.49 -7.96 34.16
N GLU A 9 15.83 -6.81 34.15
CA GLU A 9 14.65 -6.54 34.98
C GLU A 9 13.45 -7.36 34.49
N LEU A 10 13.25 -7.45 33.18
CA LEU A 10 12.20 -8.27 32.58
C LEU A 10 12.35 -9.75 32.95
N LEU A 11 13.59 -10.27 32.93
CA LEU A 11 13.87 -11.64 33.35
C LEU A 11 13.56 -11.84 34.84
N SER A 12 13.98 -10.91 35.71
CA SER A 12 13.67 -10.97 37.14
C SER A 12 12.17 -11.01 37.40
N LEU A 13 11.41 -10.09 36.81
CA LEU A 13 9.95 -10.03 36.95
C LEU A 13 9.27 -11.29 36.39
N THR A 14 9.72 -11.80 35.25
CA THR A 14 9.20 -13.05 34.67
C THR A 14 9.42 -14.22 35.62
N THR A 15 10.63 -14.34 36.20
CA THR A 15 10.93 -15.44 37.12
C THR A 15 10.08 -15.39 38.39
N GLU A 16 9.86 -14.20 38.96
CA GLU A 16 9.05 -14.01 40.15
C GLU A 16 7.58 -14.40 39.90
N ILE A 17 7.01 -13.96 38.77
CA ILE A 17 5.63 -14.27 38.38
C ILE A 17 5.46 -15.77 38.14
N VAL A 18 6.37 -16.41 37.40
CA VAL A 18 6.28 -17.84 37.11
C VAL A 18 6.45 -18.67 38.38
N ALA A 19 7.38 -18.30 39.27
CA ALA A 19 7.57 -18.97 40.55
C ALA A 19 6.32 -18.91 41.44
N ALA A 20 5.70 -17.73 41.55
CA ALA A 20 4.45 -17.56 42.29
C ALA A 20 3.30 -18.36 41.64
N HIS A 21 3.23 -18.39 40.31
CA HIS A 21 2.18 -19.11 39.59
C HIS A 21 2.29 -20.63 39.79
N VAL A 22 3.50 -21.20 39.67
CA VAL A 22 3.74 -22.64 39.83
C VAL A 22 3.62 -23.09 41.29
N THR A 23 3.86 -22.21 42.26
CA THR A 23 3.65 -22.52 43.69
C THR A 23 2.17 -22.69 44.02
N ASN A 24 1.29 -21.90 43.38
CA ASN A 24 -0.15 -21.91 43.65
C ASN A 24 -0.97 -22.75 42.66
N ASN A 25 -0.40 -23.14 41.51
CA ASN A 25 -1.11 -23.85 40.44
C ASN A 25 -0.34 -25.08 40.00
N THR A 26 -1.05 -26.16 39.69
CA THR A 26 -0.45 -27.37 39.12
C THR A 26 -0.32 -27.23 37.61
N VAL A 27 0.92 -27.04 37.13
CA VAL A 27 1.23 -26.89 35.70
C VAL A 27 1.99 -28.13 35.23
N PRO A 28 1.59 -28.78 34.14
CA PRO A 28 2.33 -29.94 33.64
C PRO A 28 3.68 -29.51 33.04
N LEU A 29 4.68 -30.39 33.14
CA LEU A 29 6.07 -30.09 32.75
C LEU A 29 6.22 -29.62 31.29
N HIS A 30 5.35 -30.05 30.39
CA HIS A 30 5.39 -29.68 28.97
C HIS A 30 4.89 -28.25 28.70
N ASP A 31 4.07 -27.69 29.60
CA ASP A 31 3.52 -26.34 29.46
C ASP A 31 4.40 -25.26 30.10
N LEU A 32 5.34 -25.64 30.97
CA LEU A 32 6.25 -24.69 31.63
C LEU A 32 7.05 -23.81 30.64
N PRO A 33 7.68 -24.34 29.58
CA PRO A 33 8.43 -23.51 28.64
C PRO A 33 7.54 -22.51 27.91
N ARG A 34 6.31 -22.92 27.59
CA ARG A 34 5.31 -22.07 26.94
C ARG A 34 4.87 -20.94 27.86
N LEU A 35 4.55 -21.25 29.11
CA LEU A 35 4.15 -20.26 30.12
C LEU A 35 5.25 -19.19 30.32
N ILE A 36 6.52 -19.61 30.42
CA ILE A 36 7.64 -18.67 30.57
C ILE A 36 7.74 -17.74 29.36
N ASN A 37 7.60 -18.27 28.15
CA ASN A 37 7.64 -17.47 26.92
C ASN A 37 6.47 -16.49 26.84
N ASP A 38 5.26 -16.94 27.17
CA ASP A 38 4.05 -16.12 27.14
C ASP A 38 4.15 -14.96 28.14
N VAL A 39 4.57 -15.22 29.39
CA VAL A 39 4.76 -14.17 30.40
C VAL A 39 5.84 -13.18 29.97
N TYR A 40 7.01 -13.66 29.55
CA TYR A 40 8.10 -12.78 29.07
C TYR A 40 7.64 -11.89 27.92
N ARG A 41 6.93 -12.48 26.95
CA ARG A 41 6.38 -11.76 25.78
C ARG A 41 5.32 -10.75 26.18
N THR A 42 4.45 -11.07 27.13
CA THR A 42 3.46 -10.09 27.61
C THR A 42 4.16 -8.90 28.26
N LEU A 43 5.13 -9.13 29.16
CA LEU A 43 5.88 -8.07 29.82
C LEU A 43 6.71 -7.22 28.85
N SER A 44 7.36 -7.85 27.86
CA SER A 44 8.11 -7.11 26.84
C SER A 44 7.22 -6.22 25.96
N ASN A 45 5.95 -6.58 25.83
CA ASN A 45 4.97 -5.85 25.02
C ASN A 45 4.11 -4.90 25.86
N VAL A 46 4.18 -4.92 27.19
CA VAL A 46 3.45 -3.96 28.04
C VAL A 46 4.10 -2.60 27.89
N GLY A 47 3.35 -1.62 27.41
CA GLY A 47 3.83 -0.24 27.19
C GLY A 47 4.24 0.06 25.74
N HIS A 48 4.50 -0.97 24.94
CA HIS A 48 4.43 -0.85 23.50
C HIS A 48 3.00 -1.19 23.12
N PRO A 49 2.18 -0.26 22.57
CA PRO A 49 1.03 -0.73 21.83
C PRO A 49 1.60 -1.76 20.86
N LEU A 50 1.13 -3.00 20.95
CA LEU A 50 1.15 -3.84 19.78
C LEU A 50 0.39 -2.97 18.77
N LEU A 51 1.14 -2.25 17.95
CA LEU A 51 0.83 -2.14 16.56
C LEU A 51 0.78 -3.62 16.16
N GLN A 52 -0.37 -4.23 16.45
CA GLN A 52 -1.12 -4.92 15.44
C GLN A 52 -1.01 -3.97 14.26
N GLU A 53 0.07 -4.13 13.52
CA GLU A 53 0.00 -4.21 12.09
C GLU A 53 -1.15 -5.21 11.88
N ASP A 54 -2.38 -4.71 11.99
CA ASP A 54 -3.39 -4.90 10.99
C ASP A 54 -2.63 -4.57 9.71
N CYS A 55 -1.84 -5.55 9.26
CA CYS A 55 -1.42 -5.68 7.90
C CYS A 55 -2.75 -5.53 7.20
N LEU A 56 -2.99 -4.32 6.69
CA LEU A 56 -4.16 -3.95 5.92
C LEU A 56 -4.24 -5.06 4.90
N GLN A 57 -5.05 -6.06 5.20
CA GLN A 57 -4.99 -7.32 4.51
C GLN A 57 -5.65 -6.94 3.21
N ALA A 58 -4.81 -6.63 2.21
CA ALA A 58 -5.24 -5.98 0.99
C ALA A 58 -6.49 -6.75 0.54
N ALA A 59 -7.63 -6.07 0.50
CA ALA A 59 -8.93 -6.72 0.38
C ALA A 59 -8.99 -7.68 -0.82
N VAL A 60 -8.10 -7.45 -1.79
CA VAL A 60 -7.79 -8.33 -2.90
C VAL A 60 -6.27 -8.25 -3.18
N PRO A 61 -5.60 -9.35 -3.53
CA PRO A 61 -4.23 -9.31 -4.04
C PRO A 61 -4.12 -8.32 -5.22
N ILE A 62 -3.03 -7.53 -5.30
CA ILE A 62 -2.80 -6.49 -6.34
C ILE A 62 -2.97 -7.05 -7.77
N LYS A 63 -2.70 -8.35 -7.97
CA LYS A 63 -2.91 -9.02 -9.27
C LYS A 63 -4.38 -9.22 -9.65
N LYS A 64 -5.30 -9.23 -8.68
CA LYS A 64 -6.74 -9.45 -8.84
C LYS A 64 -7.56 -8.16 -8.68
N SER A 65 -6.93 -7.02 -8.41
CA SER A 65 -7.63 -5.74 -8.24
C SER A 65 -8.13 -5.14 -9.56
N VAL A 66 -7.56 -5.54 -10.71
CA VAL A 66 -7.98 -5.08 -12.04
C VAL A 66 -8.80 -6.17 -12.72
N THR A 67 -10.07 -5.89 -12.98
CA THR A 67 -10.93 -6.73 -13.82
C THR A 67 -11.30 -5.96 -15.10
N SER A 68 -11.78 -6.65 -16.14
CA SER A 68 -12.22 -6.03 -17.40
C SER A 68 -13.20 -4.88 -17.21
N ASP A 69 -14.16 -5.06 -16.30
CA ASP A 69 -15.33 -4.19 -16.14
C ASP A 69 -15.30 -3.30 -14.91
N TYR A 70 -14.46 -3.64 -13.92
CA TYR A 70 -14.32 -2.91 -12.68
C TYR A 70 -12.91 -3.04 -12.11
N ILE A 71 -12.53 -2.06 -11.29
CA ILE A 71 -11.31 -2.04 -10.48
C ILE A 71 -11.72 -2.01 -9.03
N VAL A 72 -11.02 -2.77 -8.20
CA VAL A 72 -11.22 -2.82 -6.76
C VAL A 72 -10.29 -1.83 -6.09
N CYS A 73 -10.83 -0.98 -5.21
CA CYS A 73 -10.00 -0.13 -4.34
C CYS A 73 -9.34 -0.99 -3.26
N LEU A 74 -8.02 -0.92 -3.11
CA LEU A 74 -7.27 -1.69 -2.12
C LEU A 74 -7.54 -1.22 -0.67
N GLU A 75 -8.04 0.00 -0.50
CA GLU A 75 -8.38 0.59 0.81
C GLU A 75 -9.77 0.14 1.29
N ASP A 76 -10.76 0.20 0.40
CA ASP A 76 -12.17 -0.06 0.77
C ASP A 76 -12.69 -1.45 0.36
N GLY A 77 -12.01 -2.14 -0.56
CA GLY A 77 -12.54 -3.36 -1.21
C GLY A 77 -13.72 -3.12 -2.16
N LYS A 78 -14.10 -1.86 -2.43
CA LYS A 78 -15.25 -1.52 -3.30
C LYS A 78 -14.91 -1.69 -4.79
N LYS A 79 -15.85 -2.27 -5.53
CA LYS A 79 -15.79 -2.42 -6.99
C LYS A 79 -16.24 -1.13 -7.67
N LEU A 80 -15.35 -0.51 -8.44
CA LEU A 80 -15.55 0.81 -9.04
C LEU A 80 -15.12 0.79 -10.51
N LYS A 81 -15.81 1.56 -11.36
CA LYS A 81 -15.39 1.72 -12.76
C LYS A 81 -14.21 2.70 -12.90
N MET A 82 -14.10 3.65 -11.98
CA MET A 82 -13.08 4.72 -11.98
C MET A 82 -12.51 4.90 -10.57
N LEU A 83 -11.28 4.47 -10.35
CA LEU A 83 -10.61 4.59 -9.07
C LEU A 83 -10.22 6.06 -8.78
N LYS A 84 -9.76 6.79 -9.80
CA LYS A 84 -9.37 8.22 -9.67
C LYS A 84 -10.43 9.09 -8.98
N ARG A 85 -11.71 8.88 -9.29
CA ARG A 85 -12.81 9.65 -8.69
C ARG A 85 -12.96 9.32 -7.21
N HIS A 86 -12.90 8.04 -6.88
CA HIS A 86 -13.05 7.56 -5.51
C HIS A 86 -11.91 8.03 -4.61
N LEU A 87 -10.67 7.97 -5.10
CA LEU A 87 -9.50 8.50 -4.38
C LEU A 87 -9.67 9.97 -4.02
N LYS A 88 -10.14 10.79 -4.98
CA LYS A 88 -10.38 12.21 -4.74
C LYS A 88 -11.51 12.47 -3.74
N THR A 89 -12.63 11.77 -3.83
CA THR A 89 -13.80 12.05 -2.99
C THR A 89 -13.68 11.45 -1.58
N ALA A 90 -13.17 10.22 -1.45
CA ALA A 90 -13.11 9.53 -0.18
C ALA A 90 -11.86 9.90 0.63
N TYR A 91 -10.73 10.13 -0.05
CA TYR A 91 -9.43 10.27 0.60
C TYR A 91 -8.70 11.57 0.26
N ASN A 92 -9.24 12.40 -0.65
CA ASN A 92 -8.58 13.61 -1.16
C ASN A 92 -7.13 13.38 -1.65
N MET A 93 -6.79 12.14 -2.02
CA MET A 93 -5.42 11.77 -2.43
C MET A 93 -5.28 11.74 -3.95
N THR A 94 -4.05 11.96 -4.43
CA THR A 94 -3.74 11.85 -5.85
C THR A 94 -3.53 10.40 -6.28
N PRO A 95 -3.67 10.07 -7.58
CA PRO A 95 -3.38 8.73 -8.08
C PRO A 95 -1.90 8.33 -7.94
N GLU A 96 -1.00 9.28 -7.73
CA GLU A 96 0.45 9.04 -7.54
C GLU A 96 0.73 8.64 -6.10
N GLU A 97 0.24 9.42 -5.13
CA GLU A 97 0.28 9.07 -3.70
C GLU A 97 -0.31 7.68 -3.44
N TYR A 98 -1.41 7.34 -4.12
CA TYR A 98 -2.02 6.03 -4.02
C TYR A 98 -1.09 4.89 -4.52
N ARG A 99 -0.30 5.14 -5.57
CA ARG A 99 0.66 4.14 -6.06
C ARG A 99 1.84 4.00 -5.10
N GLU A 100 2.31 5.10 -4.53
CA GLU A 100 3.41 5.07 -3.55
C GLU A 100 2.99 4.34 -2.28
N ARG A 101 1.80 4.64 -1.75
CA ARG A 101 1.25 4.03 -0.53
C ARG A 101 1.17 2.50 -0.61
N TRP A 102 0.84 1.99 -1.79
CA TRP A 102 0.65 0.56 -2.03
C TRP A 102 1.76 -0.07 -2.90
N GLN A 103 2.81 0.69 -3.22
CA GLN A 103 3.95 0.26 -4.04
C GLN A 103 3.54 -0.37 -5.39
N LEU A 104 2.56 0.23 -6.07
CA LEU A 104 2.08 -0.27 -7.37
C LEU A 104 3.02 0.11 -8.52
N PRO A 105 3.14 -0.73 -9.55
CA PRO A 105 3.81 -0.37 -10.79
C PRO A 105 3.22 0.91 -11.42
N PRO A 106 4.04 1.71 -12.12
CA PRO A 106 3.58 2.93 -12.79
C PRO A 106 2.54 2.64 -13.90
N ASP A 107 2.59 1.44 -14.49
CA ASP A 107 1.69 0.98 -15.55
C ASP A 107 0.31 0.51 -15.02
N TYR A 108 0.03 0.67 -13.72
CA TYR A 108 -1.23 0.22 -13.15
C TYR A 108 -2.42 1.10 -13.63
N PRO A 109 -3.47 0.49 -14.22
CA PRO A 109 -4.63 1.24 -14.70
C PRO A 109 -5.48 1.75 -13.53
N MET A 110 -5.79 3.05 -13.55
CA MET A 110 -6.65 3.69 -12.52
C MET A 110 -8.13 3.75 -12.90
N VAL A 111 -8.48 3.17 -14.05
CA VAL A 111 -9.83 3.14 -14.62
C VAL A 111 -10.02 1.79 -15.30
N ALA A 112 -11.21 1.21 -15.21
CA ALA A 112 -11.48 -0.10 -15.78
C ALA A 112 -11.13 -0.14 -17.28
N PRO A 113 -10.41 -1.19 -17.76
CA PRO A 113 -10.00 -1.28 -19.16
C PRO A 113 -11.14 -1.19 -20.18
N SER A 114 -12.33 -1.73 -19.87
CA SER A 114 -13.50 -1.61 -20.77
C SER A 114 -13.99 -0.16 -20.89
N TYR A 115 -14.02 0.59 -19.79
CA TYR A 115 -14.40 2.00 -19.77
C TYR A 115 -13.37 2.87 -20.50
N ALA A 116 -12.07 2.60 -20.31
CA ALA A 116 -11.00 3.28 -21.05
C ALA A 116 -11.12 3.05 -22.57
N ARG A 117 -11.42 1.82 -23.00
CA ARG A 117 -11.67 1.48 -24.41
C ARG A 117 -12.87 2.23 -24.98
N HIS A 118 -14.01 2.21 -24.29
CA HIS A 118 -15.21 2.93 -24.73
C HIS A 118 -14.96 4.43 -24.85
N ARG A 119 -14.26 5.03 -23.89
CA ARG A 119 -13.95 6.46 -23.94
C ARG A 119 -12.96 6.80 -25.06
N SER A 120 -11.98 5.95 -25.33
CA SER A 120 -11.04 6.11 -26.45
C SER A 120 -11.75 6.05 -27.80
N VAL A 121 -12.65 5.08 -28.01
CA VAL A 121 -13.47 4.97 -29.23
C VAL A 121 -14.32 6.22 -29.43
N LEU A 122 -14.99 6.68 -28.36
CA LEU A 122 -15.79 7.89 -28.42
C LEU A 122 -14.95 9.12 -28.74
N ALA A 123 -13.76 9.26 -28.13
CA ALA A 123 -12.86 10.38 -28.40
C ALA A 123 -12.38 10.39 -29.86
N LYS A 124 -12.04 9.23 -30.42
CA LYS A 124 -11.70 9.09 -31.85
C LYS A 124 -12.87 9.45 -32.76
N LYS A 125 -14.09 9.05 -32.39
CA LYS A 125 -15.33 9.38 -33.12
C LYS A 125 -15.66 10.88 -33.06
N ILE A 126 -15.35 11.54 -31.95
CA ILE A 126 -15.56 12.99 -31.74
C ILE A 126 -14.43 13.83 -32.36
N GLY A 127 -13.33 13.22 -32.83
CA GLY A 127 -12.23 13.93 -33.52
C GLY A 127 -11.16 14.51 -32.58
N LEU A 128 -11.12 14.10 -31.31
CA LEU A 128 -10.04 14.43 -30.37
C LEU A 128 -8.82 13.55 -30.66
N GLY A 129 -8.09 13.84 -31.74
CA GLY A 129 -6.88 13.09 -32.11
C GLY A 129 -6.34 13.28 -33.53
N THR A 130 -6.97 14.07 -34.40
CA THR A 130 -6.57 14.23 -35.82
C THR A 130 -5.90 15.55 -36.19
N GLN A 131 -5.30 16.27 -35.22
CA GLN A 131 -4.40 17.39 -35.56
C GLN A 131 -2.99 17.16 -35.03
N ALA A 132 -2.29 16.21 -35.64
CA ALA A 132 -0.85 16.34 -35.79
C ALA A 132 -0.61 17.49 -36.77
N HIS A 133 -0.49 18.71 -36.24
CA HIS A 133 0.04 19.84 -36.98
C HIS A 133 1.44 19.43 -37.45
N LYS A 134 1.53 19.02 -38.72
CA LYS A 134 2.76 18.65 -39.42
C LYS A 134 3.63 19.91 -39.40
N LYS A 135 4.49 20.05 -38.39
CA LYS A 135 5.48 21.13 -38.31
C LYS A 135 6.43 20.90 -39.49
N GLN A 136 6.12 21.52 -40.63
CA GLN A 136 7.02 21.56 -41.77
C GLN A 136 8.32 22.18 -41.26
N LYS A 137 9.37 21.37 -41.17
CA LYS A 137 10.72 21.87 -40.95
C LYS A 137 11.04 22.77 -42.15
N LYS A 138 10.95 24.09 -41.98
CA LYS A 138 11.59 25.03 -42.90
C LYS A 138 13.09 24.76 -42.78
N THR A 139 13.65 24.08 -43.78
CA THR A 139 15.10 24.05 -43.98
C THR A 139 15.55 25.48 -44.23
N CYS A 140 16.33 26.05 -43.31
CA CYS A 140 17.06 27.28 -43.59
C CYS A 140 18.13 26.91 -44.61
N GLY A 141 17.89 27.26 -45.89
CA GLY A 141 18.89 27.20 -46.93
C GLY A 141 19.94 28.26 -46.62
N ARG A 142 21.09 27.81 -46.13
CA ARG A 142 22.29 28.61 -45.95
C ARG A 142 22.82 28.97 -47.34
N SER A 143 22.52 30.17 -47.81
CA SER A 143 23.23 30.78 -48.94
C SER A 143 24.43 31.54 -48.39
N ASP A 144 25.50 30.79 -48.09
CA ASP A 144 26.85 31.35 -48.22
C ASP A 144 27.16 31.39 -49.74
N ASP A 145 27.94 32.39 -50.16
CA ASP A 145 28.49 32.62 -51.52
C ASP A 145 27.76 33.67 -52.40
N TYR A 146 28.21 34.94 -52.32
CA TYR A 146 29.04 35.57 -53.37
C TYR A 146 29.52 36.98 -52.97
N CYS A 147 30.82 37.06 -52.70
CA CYS A 147 31.78 38.09 -53.12
C CYS A 147 31.25 39.30 -53.93
N ARG A 148 31.27 40.53 -53.37
CA ARG A 148 32.10 41.69 -53.80
C ARG A 148 31.78 42.95 -52.99
#